data_AF-A0A1C4WSB1-F1
#
_entry.id   AF-A0A1C4WSB1-F1
#
_cell.length_a   1.000
_cell.length_b   1.000
_cell.length_c   1.000
_cell.angle_alpha   90.00
_cell.angle_beta   90.00
_cell.angle_gamma   90.00
#
_symmetry.space_group_name_H-M   'P 1'
#
loop_
_entity.id
_entity.type
_entity.pdbx_description
1 polymer ?
#
loop_
_entity_poly.entity_id
_entity_poly.type
_entity_poly.pdbx_seq_one_letter_code
_entity_poly.pdbx_strand_id
1 'polypeptide(L)'
;MEVTRLVPASGNLTVYGQQFWLSPTRAGLPVTLWADITVVHLLIDGIRLKTVPSRLTLTHLRRLLADDGQPAGPPPITTGTVRAGAPIEVERLVNATGLISLAGRQHPIGYHFAGRRVTVRLDRGLMQITADGVLLRSLPNPLTSAEIVRIRDARPAGPPPTPAPEPLRVERRVSCRGALVIAGQRIHVGVAHAGATLTVEAADTTFRVHDGDQILTEVPRTTTSPSPGSRPASQNQPDAPLQHNPLWNSEPMQAPAPPQETITAANSPDWSTRAAAGQQLAAWADQDAIADILQRLLLDRGDTAVVEATCLALLRRNDIHSTRLVARATTTATDLLTAGLDHLDHLHAAVVNYLMPEWLGQLSGTVDDFLILCNALAQDPDSSTATGARELASWARP
;
A
#
# COMPACT_ATOMS: atom_id res chain seq x y z
N MET A 1 33.42 -12.31 6.13
CA MET A 1 33.21 -13.42 7.09
C MET A 1 31.73 -13.70 7.19
N GLU A 2 31.35 -14.88 7.63
CA GLU A 2 29.96 -15.27 7.88
C GLU A 2 29.80 -15.74 9.32
N VAL A 3 28.70 -15.39 9.96
CA VAL A 3 28.41 -15.86 11.31
C VAL A 3 26.91 -15.99 11.53
N THR A 4 26.46 -17.09 12.15
CA THR A 4 25.05 -17.33 12.43
C THR A 4 24.70 -16.91 13.85
N ARG A 5 23.60 -16.19 14.02
CA ARG A 5 23.04 -15.77 15.32
C ARG A 5 21.57 -16.14 15.38
N LEU A 6 21.06 -16.39 16.58
CA LEU A 6 19.62 -16.49 16.78
C LEU A 6 19.02 -15.10 16.94
N VAL A 7 17.86 -14.87 16.32
CA VAL A 7 17.11 -13.63 16.53
C VAL A 7 16.62 -13.60 17.99
N PRO A 8 16.96 -12.56 18.78
CA PRO A 8 16.49 -12.45 20.17
C PRO A 8 14.97 -12.23 20.23
N ALA A 9 14.37 -12.48 21.39
CA ALA A 9 12.93 -12.26 21.60
C ALA A 9 12.46 -10.83 21.27
N SER A 10 13.34 -9.84 21.45
CA SER A 10 13.07 -8.45 21.10
C SER A 10 13.02 -8.19 19.58
N GLY A 11 13.44 -9.14 18.76
CA GLY A 11 13.62 -8.94 17.33
C GLY A 11 14.79 -8.03 16.95
N ASN A 12 15.56 -7.48 17.92
CA ASN A 12 16.68 -6.59 17.65
C ASN A 12 18.01 -7.28 17.96
N LEU A 13 18.65 -7.85 16.94
CA LEU A 13 19.94 -8.51 17.08
C LEU A 13 21.05 -7.47 17.21
N THR A 14 21.99 -7.66 18.14
CA THR A 14 23.16 -6.78 18.30
C THR A 14 24.45 -7.57 18.09
N VAL A 15 25.36 -7.04 17.26
CA VAL A 15 26.71 -7.58 17.05
C VAL A 15 27.72 -6.43 17.16
N TYR A 16 28.62 -6.50 18.15
CA TYR A 16 29.66 -5.49 18.42
C TYR A 16 29.13 -4.04 18.40
N GLY A 17 27.98 -3.82 19.05
CA GLY A 17 27.36 -2.49 19.16
C GLY A 17 26.55 -2.05 17.92
N GLN A 18 26.58 -2.80 16.82
CA GLN A 18 25.69 -2.59 15.69
C GLN A 18 24.39 -3.38 15.87
N GLN A 19 23.25 -2.69 15.75
CA GLN A 19 21.92 -3.28 15.91
C GLN A 19 21.25 -3.57 14.57
N PHE A 20 20.50 -4.66 14.53
CA PHE A 20 19.79 -5.16 13.37
C PHE A 20 18.36 -5.55 13.75
N TRP A 21 17.40 -4.70 13.38
CA TRP A 21 15.98 -5.01 13.52
C TRP A 21 15.51 -6.12 12.57
N LEU A 22 14.94 -7.19 13.11
CA LEU A 22 14.51 -8.41 12.41
C LEU A 22 13.06 -8.81 12.70
N SER A 23 12.36 -8.06 13.57
CA SER A 23 11.01 -8.32 14.11
C SER A 23 10.97 -9.41 15.21
N PRO A 24 10.20 -9.21 16.30
CA PRO A 24 9.94 -10.24 17.31
C PRO A 24 9.31 -11.52 16.74
N THR A 25 8.56 -11.42 15.65
CA THR A 25 7.96 -12.58 14.96
C THR A 25 8.98 -13.58 14.42
N ARG A 26 10.26 -13.21 14.36
CA ARG A 26 11.36 -14.07 13.93
C ARG A 26 12.22 -14.56 15.08
N ALA A 27 11.83 -14.31 16.32
CA ALA A 27 12.55 -14.76 17.51
C ALA A 27 12.87 -16.26 17.45
N GLY A 28 14.10 -16.62 17.80
CA GLY A 28 14.58 -18.00 17.75
C GLY A 28 14.98 -18.51 16.37
N LEU A 29 14.68 -17.79 15.27
CA LEU A 29 15.15 -18.18 13.95
C LEU A 29 16.66 -17.92 13.81
N PRO A 30 17.41 -18.81 13.12
CA PRO A 30 18.79 -18.54 12.76
C PRO A 30 18.85 -17.48 11.65
N VAL A 31 19.71 -16.49 11.83
CA VAL A 31 20.06 -15.50 10.81
C VAL A 31 21.57 -15.53 10.57
N THR A 32 21.97 -15.68 9.31
CA THR A 32 23.38 -15.63 8.90
C THR A 32 23.75 -14.19 8.55
N LEU A 33 24.85 -13.70 9.14
CA LEU A 33 25.44 -12.41 8.85
C LEU A 33 26.66 -12.64 7.96
N TRP A 34 26.52 -12.37 6.66
CA TRP A 34 27.68 -12.16 5.81
C TRP A 34 28.15 -10.73 6.02
N ALA A 35 29.41 -10.52 6.37
CA ALA A 35 29.93 -9.19 6.70
C ALA A 35 31.36 -8.97 6.23
N ASP A 36 31.60 -7.75 5.74
CA ASP A 36 32.92 -7.15 5.62
C ASP A 36 32.95 -5.78 6.33
N ILE A 37 33.98 -4.97 6.09
CA ILE A 37 34.12 -3.65 6.73
C ILE A 37 33.21 -2.58 6.11
N THR A 38 32.55 -2.89 5.00
CA THR A 38 31.69 -1.98 4.23
C THR A 38 30.21 -2.34 4.42
N VAL A 39 29.87 -3.63 4.49
CA VAL A 39 28.50 -4.11 4.42
C VAL A 39 28.25 -5.34 5.29
N VAL A 40 27.02 -5.47 5.78
CA VAL A 40 26.48 -6.67 6.42
C VAL A 40 25.22 -7.09 5.67
N HIS A 41 25.23 -8.28 5.07
CA HIS A 41 24.03 -8.95 4.57
C HIS A 41 23.48 -9.88 5.64
N LEU A 42 22.19 -9.76 5.90
CA LEU A 42 21.43 -10.65 6.78
C LEU A 42 20.67 -11.64 5.90
N LEU A 43 20.86 -12.94 6.14
CA LEU A 43 20.24 -14.02 5.39
C LEU A 43 19.48 -14.95 6.34
N ILE A 44 18.32 -15.43 5.91
CA ILE A 44 17.56 -16.50 6.57
C ILE A 44 17.38 -17.59 5.52
N ASP A 45 17.75 -18.83 5.85
CA ASP A 45 17.73 -19.97 4.92
C ASP A 45 18.47 -19.71 3.59
N GLY A 46 19.59 -18.97 3.66
CA GLY A 46 20.35 -18.55 2.48
C GLY A 46 19.70 -17.43 1.66
N ILE A 47 18.47 -17.03 1.98
CA ILE A 47 17.76 -15.93 1.32
C ILE A 47 18.10 -14.62 2.01
N ARG A 48 18.60 -13.65 1.23
CA ARG A 48 18.93 -12.32 1.75
C ARG A 48 17.68 -11.61 2.25
N LEU A 49 17.63 -11.34 3.55
CA LEU A 49 16.60 -10.51 4.15
C LEU A 49 16.86 -9.03 3.91
N LYS A 50 18.02 -8.52 4.31
CA LYS A 50 18.38 -7.11 4.10
C LYS A 50 19.89 -6.94 4.11
N THR A 51 20.32 -5.79 3.62
CA THR A 51 21.71 -5.37 3.66
C THR A 51 21.79 -4.04 4.38
N VAL A 52 22.81 -3.85 5.19
CA VAL A 52 23.07 -2.59 5.89
C VAL A 52 24.56 -2.27 5.84
N PRO A 53 24.98 -1.00 5.94
CA PRO A 53 26.40 -0.68 6.06
C PRO A 53 26.98 -1.34 7.29
N SER A 54 28.18 -1.88 7.14
CA SER A 54 28.92 -2.40 8.28
C SER A 54 29.46 -1.25 9.12
N ARG A 55 29.20 -1.30 10.42
CA ARG A 55 29.94 -0.53 11.43
C ARG A 55 31.02 -1.41 12.09
N LEU A 56 31.23 -2.62 11.56
CA LEU A 56 32.22 -3.55 12.07
C LEU A 56 33.59 -3.15 11.55
N THR A 57 34.53 -2.97 12.49
CA THR A 57 35.93 -2.73 12.14
C THR A 57 36.59 -4.05 11.75
N LEU A 58 37.75 -3.98 11.08
CA LEU A 58 38.55 -5.17 10.79
C LEU A 58 38.85 -6.00 12.05
N THR A 59 39.05 -5.34 13.19
CA THR A 59 39.24 -5.98 14.50
C THR A 59 38.00 -6.73 14.95
N HIS A 60 36.80 -6.17 14.77
CA HIS A 60 35.53 -6.87 15.08
C HIS A 60 35.37 -8.13 14.22
N LEU A 61 35.67 -8.04 12.92
CA LEU A 61 35.57 -9.17 12.01
C LEU A 61 36.55 -10.30 12.39
N ARG A 62 37.80 -9.95 12.77
CA ARG A 62 38.78 -10.94 13.22
C ARG A 62 38.35 -11.66 14.50
N ARG A 63 37.74 -10.94 15.45
CA ARG A 63 37.21 -11.56 16.68
C ARG A 63 36.04 -12.48 16.38
N LEU A 64 35.08 -12.02 15.55
CA LEU A 64 33.97 -12.86 15.12
C LEU A 64 34.44 -14.15 14.45
N LEU A 65 35.47 -14.09 13.60
CA LEU A 65 36.10 -15.28 13.01
C LEU A 65 36.80 -16.18 14.05
N ALA A 66 37.36 -15.62 15.11
CA ALA A 66 38.03 -16.38 16.15
C ALA A 66 37.04 -17.05 17.12
N ASP A 67 35.85 -16.46 17.30
CA ASP A 67 34.81 -16.97 18.18
C ASP A 67 34.06 -18.14 17.52
N ASP A 68 33.24 -17.84 16.51
CA ASP A 68 32.34 -18.81 15.88
C ASP A 68 31.97 -18.47 14.42
N GLY A 69 32.54 -17.41 13.88
CA GLY A 69 32.42 -17.03 12.48
C GLY A 69 33.32 -17.88 11.58
N GLN A 70 32.95 -17.93 10.32
CA GLN A 70 33.69 -18.64 9.28
C GLN A 70 34.15 -17.66 8.19
N PRO A 71 35.22 -17.99 7.45
CA PRO A 71 35.55 -17.27 6.22
C PRO A 71 34.31 -17.23 5.32
N ALA A 72 33.95 -16.02 4.87
CA ALA A 72 32.81 -15.85 3.98
C ALA A 72 33.15 -16.34 2.58
N GLY A 73 32.14 -16.85 1.87
CA GLY A 73 32.18 -16.95 0.42
C GLY A 73 32.17 -15.56 -0.25
N PRO A 74 32.19 -15.49 -1.60
CA PRO A 74 31.96 -14.23 -2.30
C PRO A 74 30.66 -13.56 -1.83
N PRO A 75 30.56 -12.23 -1.86
CA PRO A 75 29.36 -11.54 -1.39
C PRO A 75 28.12 -12.09 -2.10
N PRO A 76 27.03 -12.40 -1.36
CA PRO A 76 25.80 -12.96 -1.92
C PRO A 76 25.11 -11.99 -2.89
N ILE A 77 25.60 -10.75 -3.02
CA ILE A 77 25.27 -9.83 -4.10
C ILE A 77 26.56 -9.47 -4.82
N THR A 78 26.57 -9.62 -6.15
CA THR A 78 27.52 -8.91 -7.01
C THR A 78 27.24 -7.42 -6.90
N THR A 79 27.96 -6.73 -6.01
CA THR A 79 28.05 -5.27 -5.97
C THR A 79 28.86 -4.82 -7.19
N GLY A 80 28.25 -4.92 -8.38
CA GLY A 80 28.85 -4.38 -9.60
C GLY A 80 28.98 -2.86 -9.47
N THR A 81 30.08 -2.31 -9.98
CA THR A 81 30.25 -0.85 -10.09
C THR A 81 29.13 -0.29 -10.96
N VAL A 82 28.15 0.35 -10.32
CA VAL A 82 27.08 1.06 -11.02
C VAL A 82 27.69 2.25 -11.74
N ARG A 83 27.65 2.25 -13.08
CA ARG A 83 28.00 3.43 -13.88
C ARG A 83 26.90 4.47 -13.74
N ALA A 84 27.27 5.73 -13.54
CA ALA A 84 26.31 6.84 -13.47
C ALA A 84 25.43 6.87 -14.74
N GLY A 85 24.10 6.85 -14.55
CA GLY A 85 23.12 6.83 -15.64
C GLY A 85 22.82 5.46 -16.26
N ALA A 86 23.54 4.40 -15.87
CA ALA A 86 23.16 3.04 -16.26
C ALA A 86 21.95 2.55 -15.44
N PRO A 87 21.07 1.71 -16.00
CA PRO A 87 19.96 1.15 -15.27
C PRO A 87 20.45 0.33 -14.08
N ILE A 88 19.78 0.47 -12.94
CA ILE A 88 20.07 -0.30 -11.74
C ILE A 88 18.88 -1.13 -11.31
N GLU A 89 19.17 -2.19 -10.57
CA GLU A 89 18.17 -2.99 -9.88
C GLU A 89 18.45 -3.00 -8.39
N VAL A 90 17.38 -3.06 -7.62
CA VAL A 90 17.48 -3.23 -6.18
C VAL A 90 16.29 -4.00 -5.65
N GLU A 91 16.53 -4.97 -4.77
CA GLU A 91 15.43 -5.68 -4.14
C GLU A 91 14.90 -4.92 -2.93
N ARG A 92 13.57 -4.88 -2.81
CA ARG A 92 12.87 -4.31 -1.66
C ARG A 92 11.79 -5.25 -1.16
N LEU A 93 11.69 -5.32 0.16
CA LEU A 93 10.53 -5.92 0.82
C LEU A 93 9.43 -4.86 0.86
N VAL A 94 8.24 -5.24 0.45
CA VAL A 94 7.06 -4.38 0.54
C VAL A 94 6.50 -4.46 1.95
N ASN A 95 6.31 -3.32 2.60
CA ASN A 95 5.72 -3.27 3.94
C ASN A 95 4.21 -3.63 3.90
N ALA A 96 3.58 -3.73 5.07
CA ALA A 96 2.17 -4.07 5.20
C ALA A 96 1.22 -3.09 4.48
N THR A 97 1.64 -1.85 4.26
CA THR A 97 0.84 -0.81 3.61
C THR A 97 1.10 -0.69 2.09
N GLY A 98 1.97 -1.53 1.52
CA GLY A 98 2.24 -1.55 0.07
C GLY A 98 3.35 -0.61 -0.39
N LEU A 99 4.24 -0.20 0.52
CA LEU A 99 5.35 0.72 0.28
C LEU A 99 6.70 -0.01 0.23
N ILE A 100 7.64 0.55 -0.53
CA ILE A 100 9.06 0.14 -0.57
C ILE A 100 9.96 1.33 -0.23
N SER A 101 11.09 1.10 0.44
CA SER A 101 12.05 2.17 0.74
C SER A 101 13.11 2.32 -0.36
N LEU A 102 13.27 3.51 -0.94
CA LEU A 102 14.36 3.84 -1.86
C LEU A 102 14.95 5.21 -1.50
N ALA A 103 16.28 5.30 -1.49
CA ALA A 103 17.01 6.53 -1.14
C ALA A 103 16.59 7.16 0.21
N GLY A 104 16.11 6.36 1.16
CA GLY A 104 15.65 6.84 2.48
C GLY A 104 14.21 7.33 2.52
N ARG A 105 13.46 7.24 1.42
CA ARG A 105 12.03 7.60 1.31
C ARG A 105 11.17 6.36 1.05
N GLN A 106 9.90 6.39 1.44
CA GLN A 106 8.93 5.34 1.11
C GLN A 106 8.22 5.65 -0.21
N HIS A 107 8.04 4.63 -1.06
CA HIS A 107 7.42 4.74 -2.38
C HIS A 107 6.28 3.72 -2.50
N PRO A 108 5.05 4.15 -2.84
CA PRO A 108 3.92 3.24 -2.97
C PRO A 108 4.00 2.43 -4.25
N ILE A 109 3.87 1.12 -4.13
CA ILE A 109 3.78 0.21 -5.28
C ILE A 109 2.52 -0.67 -5.25
N GLY A 110 1.79 -0.65 -4.15
CA GLY A 110 0.47 -1.27 -4.00
C GLY A 110 0.41 -2.33 -2.91
N TYR A 111 -0.69 -2.34 -2.16
CA TYR A 111 -0.91 -3.25 -1.02
C TYR A 111 -0.93 -4.74 -1.40
N HIS A 112 -1.30 -5.07 -2.64
CA HIS A 112 -1.31 -6.46 -3.15
C HIS A 112 0.10 -7.06 -3.28
N PHE A 113 1.14 -6.23 -3.10
CA PHE A 113 2.51 -6.69 -2.96
C PHE A 113 2.99 -6.81 -1.51
N ALA A 114 2.18 -6.45 -0.51
CA ALA A 114 2.56 -6.45 0.91
C ALA A 114 3.19 -7.80 1.33
N GLY A 115 4.29 -7.74 2.06
CA GLY A 115 5.05 -8.91 2.52
C GLY A 115 5.88 -9.59 1.42
N ARG A 116 5.69 -9.25 0.14
CA ARG A 116 6.48 -9.81 -0.96
C ARG A 116 7.82 -9.09 -1.09
N ARG A 117 8.82 -9.82 -1.58
CA ARG A 117 10.08 -9.24 -2.05
C ARG A 117 9.97 -8.99 -3.54
N VAL A 118 10.30 -7.78 -3.97
CA VAL A 118 10.25 -7.37 -5.38
C VAL A 118 11.59 -6.81 -5.83
N THR A 119 11.88 -6.94 -7.11
CA THR A 119 13.02 -6.27 -7.74
C THR A 119 12.55 -4.98 -8.37
N VAL A 120 13.16 -3.87 -7.94
CA VAL A 120 12.90 -2.52 -8.43
C VAL A 120 13.99 -2.16 -9.41
N ARG A 121 13.65 -2.07 -10.69
CA ARG A 121 14.53 -1.59 -11.75
C ARG A 121 14.30 -0.09 -11.96
N LEU A 122 15.37 0.70 -11.91
CA LEU A 122 15.37 2.13 -12.19
C LEU A 122 16.12 2.37 -13.48
N ASP A 123 15.41 2.84 -14.50
CA ASP A 123 15.95 3.12 -15.83
C ASP A 123 15.40 4.48 -16.28
N ARG A 124 16.27 5.51 -16.23
CA ARG A 124 15.91 6.88 -16.58
C ARG A 124 14.65 7.34 -15.81
N GLY A 125 13.61 7.74 -16.53
CA GLY A 125 12.34 8.22 -15.97
C GLY A 125 11.40 7.11 -15.50
N LEU A 126 11.83 5.85 -15.47
CA LEU A 126 10.97 4.71 -15.17
C LEU A 126 11.43 3.92 -13.93
N MET A 127 10.49 3.63 -13.05
CA MET A 127 10.60 2.65 -11.97
C MET A 127 9.75 1.43 -12.34
N GLN A 128 10.39 0.28 -12.53
CA GLN A 128 9.74 -0.98 -12.88
C GLN A 128 9.82 -1.95 -11.71
N ILE A 129 8.67 -2.46 -11.27
CA ILE A 129 8.55 -3.48 -10.24
C ILE A 129 8.44 -4.82 -10.93
N THR A 130 9.29 -5.75 -10.53
CA THR A 130 9.41 -7.07 -11.17
C THR A 130 9.46 -8.17 -10.11
N ALA A 131 9.00 -9.36 -10.49
CA ALA A 131 9.28 -10.61 -9.78
C ALA A 131 9.74 -11.62 -10.82
N ASP A 132 10.86 -12.30 -10.54
CA ASP A 132 11.44 -13.34 -11.41
C ASP A 132 11.64 -12.88 -12.87
N GLY A 133 12.00 -11.61 -13.06
CA GLY A 133 12.21 -11.01 -14.38
C GLY A 133 10.92 -10.62 -15.13
N VAL A 134 9.74 -10.89 -14.57
CA VAL A 134 8.44 -10.50 -15.12
C VAL A 134 8.03 -9.13 -14.57
N LEU A 135 7.62 -8.23 -15.46
CA LEU A 135 7.13 -6.90 -15.13
C LEU A 135 5.77 -6.98 -14.42
N LEU A 136 5.72 -6.55 -13.17
CA LEU A 136 4.50 -6.49 -12.38
C LEU A 136 3.84 -5.11 -12.43
N ARG A 137 4.64 -4.05 -12.48
CA ARG A 137 4.16 -2.66 -12.47
C ARG A 137 5.23 -1.73 -13.03
N SER A 138 4.78 -0.67 -13.71
CA SER A 138 5.63 0.43 -14.14
C SER A 138 5.12 1.75 -13.57
N LEU A 139 6.02 2.58 -13.07
CA LEU A 139 5.75 3.88 -12.44
C LEU A 139 6.74 4.92 -12.97
N PRO A 140 6.38 6.22 -12.96
CA PRO A 140 7.38 7.28 -13.13
C PRO A 140 8.47 7.14 -12.06
N ASN A 141 9.73 7.34 -12.42
CA ASN A 141 10.84 7.34 -11.47
C ASN A 141 10.83 8.65 -10.65
N PRO A 142 10.62 8.58 -9.32
CA PRO A 142 10.65 9.73 -8.40
C PRO A 142 12.02 10.35 -8.22
N LEU A 143 13.08 9.60 -8.51
CA LEU A 143 14.39 9.80 -7.92
C LEU A 143 15.30 10.59 -8.86
N THR A 144 15.96 11.58 -8.29
CA THR A 144 17.06 12.28 -8.95
C THR A 144 18.28 11.38 -9.11
N SER A 145 19.18 11.70 -10.05
CA SER A 145 20.44 10.97 -10.22
C SER A 145 21.28 10.92 -8.93
N ALA A 146 21.24 11.98 -8.12
CA ALA A 146 21.94 12.04 -6.84
C ALA A 146 21.33 11.08 -5.79
N GLU A 147 20.00 10.95 -5.77
CA GLU A 147 19.31 10.00 -4.89
C GLU A 147 19.53 8.56 -5.34
N ILE A 148 19.56 8.29 -6.65
CA ILE A 148 19.85 6.98 -7.24
C ILE A 148 21.23 6.49 -6.78
N VAL A 149 22.25 7.36 -6.80
CA VAL A 149 23.60 7.04 -6.31
C VAL A 149 23.61 6.70 -4.82
N ARG A 150 22.66 7.23 -4.04
CA ARG A 150 22.52 6.93 -2.60
C ARG A 150 21.72 5.64 -2.33
N ILE A 151 21.15 5.00 -3.35
CA ILE A 151 20.41 3.74 -3.18
C ILE A 151 21.40 2.64 -2.82
N ARG A 152 21.27 2.17 -1.59
CA ARG A 152 22.07 1.06 -1.08
C ARG A 152 21.64 -0.24 -1.73
N ASP A 153 22.64 -1.08 -2.00
CA ASP A 153 22.51 -2.42 -2.57
C ASP A 153 21.95 -2.45 -3.99
N ALA A 154 22.03 -1.31 -4.67
CA ALA A 154 21.80 -1.23 -6.10
C ALA A 154 22.87 -2.06 -6.81
N ARG A 155 22.44 -2.91 -7.74
CA ARG A 155 23.30 -3.61 -8.68
C ARG A 155 23.04 -3.11 -10.11
N PRO A 156 23.98 -3.27 -11.05
CA PRO A 156 23.67 -3.10 -12.47
C PRO A 156 22.43 -3.92 -12.83
N ALA A 157 21.48 -3.31 -13.53
CA ALA A 157 20.27 -4.01 -13.91
C ALA A 157 20.58 -5.12 -14.92
N GLY A 158 19.79 -6.19 -14.87
CA GLY A 158 19.83 -7.28 -15.84
C GLY A 158 19.21 -6.86 -17.19
N PRO A 159 18.83 -7.83 -18.04
CA PRO A 159 18.04 -7.53 -19.22
C PRO A 159 16.73 -6.83 -18.83
N PRO A 160 16.12 -6.02 -19.74
CA PRO A 160 14.81 -5.44 -19.50
C PRO A 160 13.78 -6.53 -19.11
N PRO A 161 12.86 -6.22 -18.19
CA PRO A 161 11.89 -7.21 -17.73
C PRO A 161 10.96 -7.63 -18.86
N THR A 162 10.55 -8.90 -18.82
CA THR A 162 9.56 -9.43 -19.75
C THR A 162 8.21 -8.82 -19.38
N PRO A 163 7.42 -8.29 -20.33
CA PRO A 163 6.04 -7.88 -20.04
C PRO A 163 5.26 -9.02 -19.38
N ALA A 164 4.36 -8.70 -18.45
CA ALA A 164 3.43 -9.72 -17.97
C ALA A 164 2.66 -10.31 -19.16
N PRO A 165 2.46 -11.64 -19.23
CA PRO A 165 1.60 -12.21 -20.26
C PRO A 165 0.21 -11.59 -20.14
N GLU A 166 -0.25 -10.95 -21.21
CA GLU A 166 -1.56 -10.29 -21.25
C GLU A 166 -2.72 -11.29 -21.20
N PRO A 167 -3.90 -10.87 -20.73
CA PRO A 167 -4.16 -9.59 -20.06
C PRO A 167 -4.28 -9.71 -18.53
N LEU A 168 -3.74 -8.72 -17.82
CA LEU A 168 -3.79 -8.66 -16.35
C LEU A 168 -5.24 -8.46 -15.90
N ARG A 169 -5.81 -9.49 -15.26
CA ARG A 169 -7.15 -9.44 -14.67
C ARG A 169 -7.07 -9.05 -13.20
N VAL A 170 -7.86 -8.06 -12.80
CA VAL A 170 -7.95 -7.59 -11.41
C VAL A 170 -9.40 -7.40 -11.00
N GLU A 171 -9.76 -7.89 -9.83
CA GLU A 171 -11.11 -7.71 -9.30
C GLU A 171 -11.29 -6.36 -8.62
N ARG A 172 -12.42 -5.69 -8.86
CA ARG A 172 -12.78 -4.43 -8.20
C ARG A 172 -14.23 -4.42 -7.78
N ARG A 173 -14.45 -3.98 -6.55
CA ARG A 173 -15.78 -3.68 -6.04
C ARG A 173 -16.28 -2.36 -6.64
N VAL A 174 -17.49 -2.39 -7.16
CA VAL A 174 -18.19 -1.21 -7.67
C VAL A 174 -18.73 -0.41 -6.50
N SER A 175 -18.48 0.91 -6.50
CA SER A 175 -19.03 1.84 -5.50
C SER A 175 -20.56 1.89 -5.55
N CYS A 176 -21.18 2.40 -4.49
CA CYS A 176 -22.64 2.63 -4.44
C CYS A 176 -23.15 3.55 -5.57
N ARG A 177 -22.28 4.38 -6.15
CA ARG A 177 -22.59 5.23 -7.31
C ARG A 177 -22.33 4.55 -8.66
N GLY A 178 -22.14 3.24 -8.69
CA GLY A 178 -22.01 2.48 -9.93
C GLY A 178 -20.69 2.69 -10.68
N ALA A 179 -19.61 2.99 -9.96
CA ALA A 179 -18.30 3.17 -10.57
C ALA A 179 -17.21 2.40 -9.83
N LEU A 180 -16.19 1.96 -10.55
CA LEU A 180 -14.98 1.35 -10.01
C LEU A 180 -13.76 2.20 -10.40
N VAL A 181 -12.65 2.06 -9.67
CA VAL A 181 -11.40 2.77 -9.97
C VAL A 181 -10.30 1.77 -10.27
N ILE A 182 -9.66 1.94 -11.43
CA ILE A 182 -8.52 1.17 -11.89
C ILE A 182 -7.45 2.13 -12.36
N ALA A 183 -6.23 1.97 -11.83
CA ALA A 183 -5.09 2.82 -12.19
C ALA A 183 -5.39 4.34 -12.13
N GLY A 184 -6.19 4.77 -11.15
CA GLY A 184 -6.60 6.17 -10.99
C GLY A 184 -7.70 6.63 -11.97
N GLN A 185 -8.09 5.80 -12.94
CA GLN A 185 -9.20 6.08 -13.84
C GLN A 185 -10.50 5.54 -13.23
N ARG A 186 -11.49 6.43 -13.11
CA ARG A 186 -12.86 6.06 -12.71
C ARG A 186 -13.62 5.54 -13.93
N ILE A 187 -14.20 4.36 -13.80
CA ILE A 187 -14.99 3.69 -14.84
C ILE A 187 -16.41 3.53 -14.31
N HIS A 188 -17.38 4.15 -15.00
CA HIS A 188 -18.79 4.01 -14.68
C HIS A 188 -19.35 2.75 -15.34
N VAL A 189 -19.76 1.80 -14.52
CA VAL A 189 -20.35 0.52 -14.94
C VAL A 189 -21.87 0.49 -14.72
N GLY A 190 -22.39 1.43 -13.92
CA GLY A 190 -23.81 1.57 -13.61
C GLY A 190 -24.14 1.19 -12.17
N VAL A 191 -25.11 1.88 -11.57
CA VAL A 191 -25.55 1.67 -10.19
C VAL A 191 -26.17 0.28 -9.96
N ALA A 192 -26.64 -0.37 -11.03
CA ALA A 192 -27.14 -1.74 -10.97
C ALA A 192 -26.07 -2.75 -10.51
N HIS A 193 -24.79 -2.45 -10.75
CA HIS A 193 -23.67 -3.26 -10.30
C HIS A 193 -23.09 -2.80 -8.96
N ALA A 194 -23.73 -1.86 -8.25
CA ALA A 194 -23.26 -1.34 -6.96
C ALA A 194 -22.99 -2.49 -5.96
N GLY A 195 -21.80 -2.49 -5.36
CA GLY A 195 -21.39 -3.54 -4.43
C GLY A 195 -21.02 -4.88 -5.09
N ALA A 196 -21.17 -5.05 -6.40
CA ALA A 196 -20.65 -6.22 -7.11
C ALA A 196 -19.12 -6.14 -7.22
N THR A 197 -18.48 -7.30 -7.24
CA THR A 197 -17.04 -7.42 -7.56
C THR A 197 -16.92 -7.82 -9.02
N LEU A 198 -16.35 -6.94 -9.83
CA LEU A 198 -16.20 -7.13 -11.27
C LEU A 198 -14.74 -7.38 -11.62
N THR A 199 -14.51 -8.18 -12.66
CA THR A 199 -13.14 -8.42 -13.17
C THR A 199 -12.80 -7.36 -14.19
N VAL A 200 -11.71 -6.62 -13.97
CA VAL A 200 -11.20 -5.69 -14.96
C VAL A 200 -9.97 -6.29 -15.62
N GLU A 201 -10.08 -6.51 -16.91
CA GLU A 201 -9.01 -6.92 -17.79
C GLU A 201 -8.31 -5.66 -18.33
N ALA A 202 -7.03 -5.50 -18.01
CA ALA A 202 -6.22 -4.42 -18.51
C ALA A 202 -5.41 -4.87 -19.73
N ALA A 203 -5.81 -4.39 -20.90
CA ALA A 203 -5.03 -4.47 -22.13
C ALA A 203 -4.14 -3.22 -22.29
N ASP A 204 -3.25 -3.23 -23.27
CA ASP A 204 -2.35 -2.11 -23.59
C ASP A 204 -3.05 -0.75 -23.70
N THR A 205 -4.24 -0.68 -24.32
CA THR A 205 -4.93 0.58 -24.61
C THR A 205 -6.34 0.69 -24.03
N THR A 206 -6.91 -0.40 -23.52
CA THR A 206 -8.28 -0.43 -22.98
C THR A 206 -8.36 -1.14 -21.63
N PHE A 207 -9.38 -0.77 -20.85
CA PHE A 207 -9.86 -1.55 -19.73
C PHE A 207 -11.18 -2.20 -20.14
N ARG A 208 -11.25 -3.53 -20.10
CA ARG A 208 -12.49 -4.29 -20.27
C ARG A 208 -12.98 -4.71 -18.90
N VAL A 209 -14.21 -4.33 -18.55
CA VAL A 209 -14.85 -4.72 -17.30
C VAL A 209 -15.80 -5.89 -17.58
N HIS A 210 -15.66 -6.95 -16.80
CA HIS A 210 -16.41 -8.18 -16.92
C HIS A 210 -17.24 -8.46 -15.66
N ASP A 211 -18.44 -8.98 -15.89
CA ASP A 211 -19.27 -9.67 -14.90
C ASP A 211 -19.34 -11.15 -15.29
N GLY A 212 -18.57 -11.99 -14.59
CA GLY A 212 -18.27 -13.34 -15.07
C GLY A 212 -17.60 -13.33 -16.44
N ASP A 213 -18.21 -14.02 -17.41
CA ASP A 213 -17.73 -14.07 -18.80
C ASP A 213 -18.27 -12.92 -19.68
N GLN A 214 -19.21 -12.12 -19.18
CA GLN A 214 -19.83 -11.04 -19.94
C GLN A 214 -19.02 -9.74 -19.82
N ILE A 215 -18.70 -9.10 -20.96
CA ILE A 215 -18.14 -7.75 -20.97
C ILE A 215 -19.26 -6.75 -20.72
N LEU A 216 -19.16 -5.98 -19.63
CA LEU A 216 -20.09 -4.90 -19.30
C LEU A 216 -19.71 -3.60 -20.01
N THR A 217 -18.42 -3.26 -20.04
CA THR A 217 -17.94 -2.05 -20.71
C THR A 217 -16.48 -2.18 -21.09
N GLU A 218 -16.10 -1.52 -22.18
CA GLU A 218 -14.72 -1.33 -22.59
C GLU A 218 -14.46 0.17 -22.68
N VAL A 219 -13.44 0.64 -21.95
CA VAL A 219 -13.07 2.06 -21.93
C VAL A 219 -11.61 2.26 -22.31
N PRO A 220 -11.27 3.33 -23.03
CA PRO A 220 -9.88 3.65 -23.33
C PRO A 220 -9.13 4.00 -22.04
N ARG A 221 -7.87 3.59 -21.95
CA ARG A 221 -6.99 3.94 -20.83
C ARG A 221 -6.59 5.40 -20.94
N THR A 222 -6.94 6.21 -19.94
CA THR A 222 -6.55 7.63 -19.86
C THR A 222 -5.17 7.81 -19.23
N THR A 223 -4.63 6.78 -18.59
CA THR A 223 -3.25 6.75 -18.09
C THR A 223 -2.31 6.14 -19.13
N THR A 224 -1.97 6.91 -20.16
CA THR A 224 -0.89 6.57 -21.09
C THR A 224 0.42 7.15 -20.56
N SER A 225 1.27 6.31 -19.97
CA SER A 225 2.71 6.52 -20.21
C SER A 225 2.96 5.99 -21.62
N PRO A 226 3.42 6.81 -22.58
CA PRO A 226 3.54 6.37 -23.95
C PRO A 226 4.69 5.35 -24.07
N SER A 227 4.39 4.17 -24.62
CA SER A 227 5.38 3.38 -25.34
C SER A 227 5.57 4.04 -26.71
N PRO A 228 6.81 4.32 -27.17
CA PRO A 228 7.00 4.91 -28.48
C PRO A 228 6.77 3.86 -29.56
N GLY A 229 5.78 4.08 -30.42
CA GLY A 229 5.75 3.50 -31.76
C GLY A 229 4.46 2.83 -32.18
N SER A 230 3.45 3.61 -32.56
CA SER A 230 2.57 3.26 -33.70
C SER A 230 1.74 4.47 -34.11
N ARG A 231 1.81 4.79 -35.41
CA ARG A 231 1.14 5.89 -36.14
C ARG A 231 -0.40 5.74 -36.07
N PRO A 232 -1.20 6.83 -36.12
CA PRO A 232 -2.66 6.72 -36.07
C PRO A 232 -3.23 6.37 -37.45
N ALA A 233 -4.27 5.53 -37.47
CA ALA A 233 -5.14 5.34 -38.62
C ALA A 233 -6.57 5.74 -38.26
N SER A 234 -7.00 6.84 -38.89
CA SER A 234 -8.32 7.24 -39.37
C SER A 234 -9.61 6.96 -38.57
N GLN A 235 -10.38 8.04 -38.43
CA GLN A 235 -11.81 8.10 -38.13
C GLN A 235 -12.68 7.29 -39.11
N ASN A 236 -13.81 6.76 -38.61
CA ASN A 236 -15.17 6.99 -39.15
C ASN A 236 -16.26 6.35 -38.26
N GLN A 237 -17.26 7.16 -37.87
CA GLN A 237 -18.62 6.76 -37.43
C GLN A 237 -19.56 6.75 -38.68
N PRO A 238 -20.83 6.23 -38.69
CA PRO A 238 -21.86 6.42 -37.65
C PRO A 238 -22.89 5.27 -37.40
N ASP A 239 -23.61 5.43 -36.26
CA ASP A 239 -24.96 5.00 -35.83
C ASP A 239 -25.64 3.69 -36.32
N ALA A 240 -26.10 2.88 -35.36
CA ALA A 240 -27.34 2.08 -35.44
C ALA A 240 -27.96 1.85 -34.03
N PRO A 241 -29.30 1.81 -33.90
CA PRO A 241 -29.99 2.00 -32.62
C PRO A 241 -30.10 0.70 -31.80
N LEU A 242 -29.79 0.76 -30.51
CA LEU A 242 -30.07 -0.35 -29.59
C LEU A 242 -31.56 -0.35 -29.23
N GLN A 243 -32.25 -1.36 -29.78
CA GLN A 243 -33.61 -1.76 -29.40
C GLN A 243 -33.70 -2.04 -27.89
N HIS A 244 -34.77 -1.54 -27.28
CA HIS A 244 -35.25 -2.05 -25.99
C HIS A 244 -35.55 -3.54 -26.10
N ASN A 245 -35.01 -4.34 -25.19
CA ASN A 245 -35.61 -5.61 -24.81
C ASN A 245 -35.60 -5.75 -23.27
N PRO A 246 -36.77 -5.90 -22.61
CA PRO A 246 -36.89 -5.80 -21.16
C PRO A 246 -36.95 -7.18 -20.51
N LEU A 247 -35.84 -7.64 -19.92
CA LEU A 247 -35.80 -8.71 -18.90
C LEU A 247 -34.52 -8.38 -18.08
N TRP A 248 -34.52 -8.23 -16.75
CA TRP A 248 -34.92 -9.21 -15.75
C TRP A 248 -35.12 -8.54 -14.39
N ASN A 249 -36.18 -8.94 -13.70
CA ASN A 249 -36.26 -8.83 -12.24
C ASN A 249 -35.10 -9.63 -11.63
N SER A 250 -34.11 -8.94 -11.06
CA SER A 250 -33.11 -9.57 -10.20
C SER A 250 -33.25 -8.96 -8.81
N GLU A 251 -33.66 -9.77 -7.85
CA GLU A 251 -33.62 -9.41 -6.44
C GLU A 251 -32.18 -8.99 -6.06
N PRO A 252 -31.99 -7.97 -5.22
CA PRO A 252 -30.67 -7.45 -4.92
C PRO A 252 -29.80 -8.52 -4.23
N MET A 253 -28.67 -8.87 -4.84
CA MET A 253 -27.63 -9.70 -4.23
C MET A 253 -27.18 -9.06 -2.91
N GLN A 254 -27.56 -9.68 -1.78
CA GLN A 254 -27.08 -9.28 -0.44
C GLN A 254 -25.56 -9.39 -0.39
N ALA A 255 -24.90 -8.32 0.07
CA ALA A 255 -23.47 -8.36 0.36
C ALA A 255 -23.17 -9.49 1.38
N PRO A 256 -22.03 -10.20 1.24
CA PRO A 256 -21.67 -11.25 2.20
C PRO A 256 -21.65 -10.66 3.62
N ALA A 257 -22.19 -11.40 4.59
CA ALA A 257 -22.20 -10.97 5.98
C ALA A 257 -20.77 -10.76 6.51
N PRO A 258 -20.55 -9.82 7.46
CA PRO A 258 -19.24 -9.62 8.07
C PRO A 258 -18.76 -10.91 8.76
N PRO A 259 -17.49 -11.34 8.56
CA PRO A 259 -16.99 -12.56 9.17
C PRO A 259 -17.02 -12.45 10.70
N GLN A 260 -17.65 -13.43 11.36
CA GLN A 260 -17.78 -13.46 12.82
C GLN A 260 -16.41 -13.48 13.52
N GLU A 261 -15.43 -14.17 12.93
CA GLU A 261 -14.05 -14.20 13.42
C GLU A 261 -13.43 -12.79 13.47
N THR A 262 -13.68 -11.98 12.45
CA THR A 262 -13.19 -10.58 12.40
C THR A 262 -13.88 -9.71 13.46
N ILE A 263 -15.18 -9.91 13.68
CA ILE A 263 -15.92 -9.24 14.77
C ILE A 263 -15.32 -9.59 16.13
N THR A 264 -14.98 -10.86 16.36
CA THR A 264 -14.31 -11.31 17.59
C THR A 264 -12.89 -10.73 17.71
N ALA A 265 -12.13 -10.71 16.60
CA ALA A 265 -10.77 -10.18 16.54
C ALA A 265 -10.68 -8.69 16.91
N ALA A 266 -11.74 -7.91 16.67
CA ALA A 266 -11.84 -6.51 17.09
C ALA A 266 -11.81 -6.30 18.62
N ASN A 267 -11.95 -7.37 19.41
CA ASN A 267 -11.83 -7.36 20.88
C ASN A 267 -10.54 -8.05 21.36
N SER A 268 -9.62 -8.42 20.46
CA SER A 268 -8.38 -9.09 20.84
C SER A 268 -7.54 -8.21 21.78
N PRO A 269 -6.86 -8.80 22.79
CA PRO A 269 -5.87 -8.05 23.58
C PRO A 269 -4.66 -7.62 22.73
N ASP A 270 -4.36 -8.35 21.65
CA ASP A 270 -3.29 -8.00 20.70
C ASP A 270 -3.73 -6.89 19.75
N TRP A 271 -2.98 -5.79 19.73
CA TRP A 271 -3.30 -4.62 18.92
C TRP A 271 -3.22 -4.91 17.42
N SER A 272 -2.29 -5.77 16.98
CA SER A 272 -2.11 -6.06 15.55
C SER A 272 -3.31 -6.81 14.97
N THR A 273 -3.90 -7.69 15.77
CA THR A 273 -5.15 -8.40 15.49
C THR A 273 -6.33 -7.42 15.43
N ARG A 274 -6.43 -6.47 16.36
CA ARG A 274 -7.47 -5.43 16.33
C ARG A 274 -7.34 -4.51 15.10
N ALA A 275 -6.11 -4.12 14.74
CA ALA A 275 -5.85 -3.30 13.57
C ALA A 275 -6.27 -4.02 12.26
N ALA A 276 -5.94 -5.30 12.12
CA ALA A 276 -6.38 -6.11 10.98
C ALA A 276 -7.91 -6.25 10.94
N ALA A 277 -8.55 -6.41 12.11
CA ALA A 277 -10.01 -6.45 12.20
C ALA A 277 -10.64 -5.12 11.75
N GLY A 278 -10.12 -3.97 12.19
CA GLY A 278 -10.60 -2.65 11.75
C GLY A 278 -10.48 -2.44 10.24
N GLN A 279 -9.37 -2.88 9.64
CA GLN A 279 -9.17 -2.81 8.19
C GLN A 279 -10.20 -3.65 7.41
N GLN A 280 -10.48 -4.86 7.88
CA GLN A 280 -11.43 -5.77 7.23
C GLN A 280 -12.88 -5.29 7.44
N LEU A 281 -13.24 -4.94 8.67
CA LEU A 281 -14.60 -4.51 9.03
C LEU A 281 -15.03 -3.22 8.33
N ALA A 282 -14.09 -2.38 7.91
CA ALA A 282 -14.39 -1.18 7.12
C ALA A 282 -15.24 -1.50 5.87
N ALA A 283 -15.16 -2.71 5.30
CA ALA A 283 -16.00 -3.14 4.18
C ALA A 283 -17.53 -3.07 4.47
N TRP A 284 -17.91 -3.12 5.75
CA TRP A 284 -19.30 -3.11 6.24
C TRP A 284 -19.63 -1.88 7.10
N ALA A 285 -18.93 -0.76 6.91
CA ALA A 285 -19.10 0.46 7.70
C ALA A 285 -20.52 1.09 7.63
N ASP A 286 -21.32 0.69 6.65
CA ASP A 286 -22.72 1.08 6.48
C ASP A 286 -23.70 0.27 7.36
N GLN A 287 -23.25 -0.82 8.00
CA GLN A 287 -24.05 -1.60 8.93
C GLN A 287 -23.88 -1.09 10.37
N ASP A 288 -24.98 -0.73 11.03
CA ASP A 288 -24.95 -0.16 12.40
C ASP A 288 -24.18 -1.02 13.40
N ALA A 289 -24.35 -2.34 13.36
CA ALA A 289 -23.63 -3.27 14.23
C ALA A 289 -22.10 -3.23 14.06
N ILE A 290 -21.62 -2.92 12.85
CA ILE A 290 -20.19 -2.82 12.54
C ILE A 290 -19.69 -1.38 12.75
N ALA A 291 -20.53 -0.39 12.48
CA ALA A 291 -20.26 1.02 12.73
C ALA A 291 -19.83 1.26 14.19
N ASP A 292 -20.52 0.66 15.16
CA ASP A 292 -20.17 0.78 16.58
C ASP A 292 -18.80 0.16 16.91
N ILE A 293 -18.46 -0.97 16.28
CA ILE A 293 -17.16 -1.61 16.44
C ILE A 293 -16.05 -0.71 15.87
N LEU A 294 -16.25 -0.20 14.66
CA LEU A 294 -15.30 0.71 14.00
C LEU A 294 -15.12 2.01 14.77
N GLN A 295 -16.21 2.56 15.33
CA GLN A 295 -16.17 3.75 16.19
C GLN A 295 -15.29 3.53 17.42
N ARG A 296 -15.36 2.34 18.04
CA ARG A 296 -14.49 1.97 19.15
C ARG A 296 -13.02 1.83 18.72
N LEU A 297 -12.75 1.23 17.55
CA LEU A 297 -11.39 1.05 17.04
C LEU A 297 -10.74 2.36 16.58
N LEU A 298 -11.52 3.32 16.08
CA LEU A 298 -11.07 4.70 15.81
C LEU A 298 -10.67 5.46 17.08
N LEU A 299 -11.06 4.97 18.25
CA LEU A 299 -10.77 5.52 19.56
C LEU A 299 -10.06 4.48 20.44
N ASP A 300 -9.29 3.58 19.83
CA ASP A 300 -8.61 2.48 20.54
C ASP A 300 -7.64 3.06 21.58
N ARG A 301 -7.93 2.78 22.85
CA ARG A 301 -7.12 3.25 23.99
C ARG A 301 -5.85 2.45 24.20
N GLY A 302 -5.75 1.27 23.57
CA GLY A 302 -4.66 0.34 23.78
C GLY A 302 -3.50 0.58 22.85
N ASP A 303 -3.76 1.01 21.60
CA ASP A 303 -2.71 1.24 20.61
C ASP A 303 -3.15 2.15 19.45
N THR A 304 -2.29 3.11 19.11
CA THR A 304 -2.53 4.16 18.11
C THR A 304 -2.44 3.64 16.68
N ALA A 305 -1.75 2.51 16.45
CA ALA A 305 -1.69 1.85 15.15
C ALA A 305 -3.05 1.25 14.75
N VAL A 306 -3.91 0.91 15.72
CA VAL A 306 -5.29 0.47 15.47
C VAL A 306 -6.13 1.63 14.95
N VAL A 307 -5.98 2.82 15.55
CA VAL A 307 -6.65 4.06 15.14
C VAL A 307 -6.26 4.40 13.70
N GLU A 308 -4.96 4.44 13.41
CA GLU A 308 -4.44 4.75 12.07
C GLU A 308 -4.92 3.74 11.02
N ALA A 309 -4.79 2.44 11.30
CA ALA A 309 -5.20 1.38 10.38
C ALA A 309 -6.71 1.43 10.04
N THR A 310 -7.55 1.68 11.06
CA THR A 310 -9.00 1.77 10.90
C THR A 310 -9.39 3.04 10.14
N CYS A 311 -8.80 4.18 10.51
CA CYS A 311 -9.04 5.47 9.86
C CYS A 311 -8.67 5.41 8.37
N LEU A 312 -7.48 4.91 8.03
CA LEU A 312 -7.04 4.78 6.64
C LEU A 312 -7.93 3.83 5.82
N ALA A 313 -8.39 2.73 6.42
CA ALA A 313 -9.29 1.80 5.74
C ALA A 313 -10.65 2.44 5.41
N LEU A 314 -11.19 3.25 6.32
CA LEU A 314 -12.43 4.00 6.13
C LEU A 314 -12.27 5.11 5.08
N LEU A 315 -11.21 5.92 5.17
CA LEU A 315 -10.98 7.02 4.22
C LEU A 315 -10.82 6.52 2.78
N ARG A 316 -10.14 5.39 2.58
CA ARG A 316 -9.95 4.76 1.25
C ARG A 316 -11.25 4.36 0.56
N ARG A 317 -12.33 4.16 1.31
CA ARG A 317 -13.64 3.84 0.73
C ARG A 317 -14.30 5.05 0.06
N ASN A 318 -13.89 6.26 0.45
CA ASN A 318 -14.36 7.52 -0.12
C ASN A 318 -15.90 7.59 -0.19
N ASP A 319 -16.55 7.24 0.92
CA ASP A 319 -18.00 7.19 1.07
C ASP A 319 -18.48 7.93 2.33
N ILE A 320 -19.77 8.27 2.34
CA ILE A 320 -20.37 9.11 3.39
C ILE A 320 -20.46 8.41 4.74
N HIS A 321 -20.63 7.08 4.78
CA HIS A 321 -20.75 6.32 6.03
C HIS A 321 -19.40 6.27 6.75
N SER A 322 -18.34 6.01 5.97
CA SER A 322 -16.97 5.94 6.47
C SER A 322 -16.49 7.29 6.97
N THR A 323 -16.72 8.36 6.21
CA THR A 323 -16.37 9.73 6.65
C THR A 323 -17.19 10.16 7.86
N ARG A 324 -18.46 9.74 7.99
CA ARG A 324 -19.29 9.99 9.18
C ARG A 324 -18.68 9.38 10.44
N LEU A 325 -18.18 8.14 10.38
CA LEU A 325 -17.52 7.49 11.52
C LEU A 325 -16.25 8.23 11.94
N VAL A 326 -15.42 8.64 10.97
CA VAL A 326 -14.22 9.44 11.27
C VAL A 326 -14.61 10.79 11.88
N ALA A 327 -15.64 11.47 11.36
CA ALA A 327 -16.13 12.74 11.92
C ALA A 327 -16.60 12.59 13.37
N ARG A 328 -17.42 11.57 13.67
CA ARG A 328 -17.86 11.27 15.06
C ARG A 328 -16.67 10.97 15.98
N ALA A 329 -15.68 10.23 15.48
CA ALA A 329 -14.46 9.93 16.23
C ALA A 329 -13.65 11.19 16.50
N THR A 330 -13.51 12.09 15.52
CA THR A 330 -12.84 13.39 15.69
C THR A 330 -13.48 14.19 16.82
N THR A 331 -14.81 14.36 16.84
CA THR A 331 -15.47 15.10 17.94
C THR A 331 -15.25 14.45 19.29
N THR A 332 -15.40 13.12 19.36
CA THR A 332 -15.17 12.38 20.60
C THR A 332 -13.72 12.51 21.06
N ALA A 333 -12.75 12.47 20.14
CA ALA A 333 -11.34 12.64 20.44
C ALA A 333 -11.01 14.05 20.93
N THR A 334 -11.67 15.08 20.40
CA THR A 334 -11.54 16.47 20.89
C THR A 334 -12.05 16.61 22.33
N ASP A 335 -13.17 15.97 22.65
CA ASP A 335 -13.69 15.94 24.03
C ASP A 335 -12.73 15.21 24.97
N LEU A 336 -12.11 14.12 24.51
CA LEU A 336 -11.09 13.36 25.26
C LEU A 336 -9.76 14.12 25.39
N LEU A 337 -9.39 14.95 24.42
CA LEU A 337 -8.20 15.82 24.51
C LEU A 337 -8.35 16.84 25.63
N THR A 338 -9.56 17.38 25.81
CA THR A 338 -9.91 18.24 26.95
C THR A 338 -9.73 17.50 28.30
N ALA A 339 -9.81 16.17 28.28
CA ALA A 339 -9.52 15.28 29.41
C ALA A 339 -8.06 14.78 29.47
N GLY A 340 -7.17 15.29 28.62
CA GLY A 340 -5.73 14.97 28.63
C GLY A 340 -5.34 13.69 27.87
N LEU A 341 -6.17 13.19 26.96
CA LEU A 341 -5.91 11.99 26.16
C LEU A 341 -5.61 12.35 24.69
N ASP A 342 -4.52 11.79 24.15
CA ASP A 342 -3.91 12.22 22.88
C ASP A 342 -4.50 11.55 21.61
N HIS A 343 -5.78 11.20 21.61
CA HIS A 343 -6.38 10.46 20.48
C HIS A 343 -6.58 11.33 19.23
N LEU A 344 -6.69 12.65 19.43
CA LEU A 344 -6.92 13.60 18.34
C LEU A 344 -5.71 13.69 17.40
N ASP A 345 -4.49 13.72 17.96
CA ASP A 345 -3.25 13.83 17.19
C ASP A 345 -3.05 12.63 16.25
N HIS A 346 -3.45 11.44 16.69
CA HIS A 346 -3.36 10.22 15.87
C HIS A 346 -4.38 10.19 14.74
N LEU A 347 -5.62 10.63 14.99
CA LEU A 347 -6.63 10.80 13.93
C LEU A 347 -6.22 11.87 12.93
N HIS A 348 -5.73 13.00 13.42
CA HIS A 348 -5.20 14.09 12.59
C HIS A 348 -4.05 13.58 11.70
N ALA A 349 -3.06 12.90 12.28
CA ALA A 349 -1.95 12.33 11.52
C ALA A 349 -2.42 11.34 10.44
N ALA A 350 -3.37 10.45 10.75
CA ALA A 350 -3.90 9.48 9.79
C ALA A 350 -4.63 10.16 8.62
N VAL A 351 -5.46 11.17 8.91
CA VAL A 351 -6.19 11.95 7.89
C VAL A 351 -5.23 12.77 7.04
N VAL A 352 -4.29 13.51 7.65
CA VAL A 352 -3.30 14.31 6.92
C VAL A 352 -2.40 13.43 6.06
N ASN A 353 -1.94 12.27 6.55
CA ASN A 353 -1.14 11.34 5.76
C ASN A 353 -1.92 10.76 4.57
N TYR A 354 -3.24 10.61 4.70
CA TYR A 354 -4.11 10.16 3.61
C TYR A 354 -4.31 11.25 2.55
N LEU A 355 -4.57 12.48 2.98
CA LEU A 355 -4.88 13.61 2.10
C LEU A 355 -3.64 14.22 1.46
N MET A 356 -2.55 14.29 2.22
CA MET A 356 -1.28 14.92 1.90
C MET A 356 -0.11 13.94 2.07
N PRO A 357 -0.01 12.88 1.26
CA PRO A 357 1.25 12.14 1.19
C PRO A 357 2.35 13.13 0.79
N GLU A 358 3.39 13.30 1.62
CA GLU A 358 4.51 14.28 1.47
C GLU A 358 5.34 14.16 0.16
N TRP A 359 4.80 13.53 -0.87
CA TRP A 359 5.42 13.30 -2.16
C TRP A 359 4.48 13.52 -3.36
N LEU A 360 3.21 13.89 -3.16
CA LEU A 360 2.33 14.25 -4.28
C LEU A 360 2.51 15.72 -4.62
N GLY A 361 3.37 15.98 -5.61
CA GLY A 361 3.07 17.06 -6.55
C GLY A 361 1.65 16.80 -7.09
N GLN A 362 0.69 17.61 -6.63
CA GLN A 362 -0.71 17.69 -7.07
C GLN A 362 -1.28 16.43 -7.73
N LEU A 363 -1.80 15.49 -6.93
CA LEU A 363 -2.96 14.67 -7.37
C LEU A 363 -4.22 15.43 -6.99
N SER A 364 -4.78 16.17 -7.95
CA SER A 364 -6.10 16.78 -7.85
C SER A 364 -7.18 15.67 -7.82
N GLY A 365 -8.09 15.72 -6.84
CA GLY A 365 -9.26 14.82 -6.73
C GLY A 365 -9.53 14.27 -5.33
N THR A 366 -8.55 13.71 -4.61
CA THR A 366 -8.79 13.06 -3.30
C THR A 366 -9.19 14.05 -2.20
N VAL A 367 -8.58 15.23 -2.19
CA VAL A 367 -8.92 16.31 -1.26
C VAL A 367 -10.30 16.87 -1.58
N ASP A 368 -10.60 17.07 -2.87
CA ASP A 368 -11.87 17.62 -3.31
C ASP A 368 -13.04 16.67 -2.98
N ASP A 369 -12.88 15.37 -3.26
CA ASP A 369 -13.86 14.34 -2.88
C ASP A 369 -14.07 14.28 -1.37
N PHE A 370 -12.97 14.33 -0.59
CA PHE A 370 -13.04 14.36 0.86
C PHE A 370 -13.76 15.60 1.38
N LEU A 371 -13.46 16.78 0.84
CA LEU A 371 -14.12 18.03 1.17
C LEU A 371 -15.61 18.02 0.80
N ILE A 372 -16.00 17.38 -0.32
CA ILE A 372 -17.41 17.18 -0.69
C ILE A 372 -18.13 16.36 0.40
N LEU A 373 -17.53 15.26 0.85
CA LEU A 373 -18.11 14.43 1.92
C LEU A 373 -18.19 15.18 3.25
N CYS A 374 -17.15 15.91 3.64
CA CYS A 374 -17.16 16.72 4.85
C CYS A 374 -18.19 17.86 4.79
N ASN A 375 -18.35 18.52 3.65
CA ASN A 375 -19.36 19.56 3.46
C ASN A 375 -20.78 19.00 3.54
N ALA A 376 -21.02 17.80 3.01
CA ALA A 376 -22.30 17.12 3.14
C ALA A 376 -22.60 16.78 4.61
N LEU A 377 -21.61 16.25 5.33
CA LEU A 377 -21.73 15.90 6.76
C LEU A 377 -21.78 17.12 7.69
N ALA A 378 -21.28 18.28 7.27
CA ALA A 378 -21.40 19.51 8.04
C ALA A 378 -22.85 19.98 8.22
N GLN A 379 -23.78 19.42 7.42
CA GLN A 379 -25.24 19.63 7.50
C GLN A 379 -25.96 18.42 8.13
N ASP A 380 -25.23 17.44 8.69
CA ASP A 380 -25.83 16.26 9.31
C ASP A 380 -26.66 16.67 10.55
N PRO A 381 -27.86 16.09 10.77
CA PRO A 381 -28.69 16.39 11.94
C PRO A 381 -28.00 16.04 13.26
N ASP A 382 -27.06 15.10 13.27
CA ASP A 382 -26.23 14.81 14.44
C ASP A 382 -25.16 15.89 14.61
N SER A 383 -25.27 16.68 15.69
CA SER A 383 -24.39 17.83 15.95
C SER A 383 -22.94 17.43 16.18
N SER A 384 -22.70 16.22 16.71
CA SER A 384 -21.36 15.65 16.85
C SER A 384 -20.76 15.37 15.47
N THR A 385 -21.47 14.64 14.61
CA THR A 385 -21.05 14.41 13.22
C THR A 385 -20.78 15.71 12.47
N ALA A 386 -21.69 16.68 12.55
CA ALA A 386 -21.54 17.95 11.86
C ALA A 386 -20.33 18.76 12.35
N THR A 387 -20.03 18.70 13.66
CA THR A 387 -18.86 19.38 14.24
C THR A 387 -17.57 18.71 13.83
N GLY A 388 -17.49 17.39 13.92
CA GLY A 388 -16.33 16.62 13.47
C GLY A 388 -16.06 16.78 11.98
N ALA A 389 -17.11 16.84 11.15
CA ALA A 389 -16.95 17.05 9.71
C ALA A 389 -16.35 18.42 9.36
N ARG A 390 -16.73 19.47 10.10
CA ARG A 390 -16.12 20.81 9.97
C ARG A 390 -14.65 20.81 10.39
N GLU A 391 -14.32 20.07 11.45
CA GLU A 391 -12.94 19.90 11.90
C GLU A 391 -12.10 19.14 10.86
N LEU A 392 -12.60 18.01 10.34
CA LEU A 392 -11.96 17.27 9.26
C LEU A 392 -11.72 18.12 8.00
N ALA A 393 -12.68 18.97 7.64
CA ALA A 393 -12.54 19.88 6.51
C ALA A 393 -11.45 20.95 6.75
N SER A 394 -11.16 21.30 8.01
CA SER A 394 -10.09 22.25 8.37
C SER A 394 -8.71 21.63 8.15
N TRP A 395 -8.54 20.34 8.47
CA TRP A 395 -7.29 19.58 8.30
C TRP A 395 -6.89 19.40 6.83
N ALA A 396 -7.88 19.47 5.93
CA ALA A 396 -7.69 19.35 4.48
C ALA A 396 -7.30 20.69 3.81
N ARG A 397 -7.38 21.81 4.53
CA ARG A 397 -7.01 23.15 4.02
C ARG A 397 -5.58 23.47 4.48
N PRO A 398 -4.71 23.97 3.59
CA PRO A 398 -3.32 24.31 3.92
C PRO A 398 -3.18 25.48 4.90
#